data_AF-A0A0D2RSL0-F1
#
_entry.id   AF-A0A0D2RSL0-F1
#
_cell.length_a   1.000
_cell.length_b   1.000
_cell.length_c   1.000
_cell.angle_alpha   90.00
_cell.angle_beta   90.00
_cell.angle_gamma   90.00
#
_symmetry.space_group_name_H-M   'P 1'
#
loop_
_entity.id
_entity.type
_entity.pdbx_description
1 polymer ?
#
loop_
_entity_poly.entity_id
_entity_poly.type
_entity_poly.pdbx_seq_one_letter_code
_entity_poly.pdbx_strand_id
1 'polypeptide(L)'
;MSRDDLFNINAGIVKGLCSAIAKYCPTALVNMISNPVNSTVPIAAEVFKKAGTYDEKKLFGVTTLDVVRGKTFYAEKAKIKVAYVNVPVVGGHAGITILPLFSQATPKANLAEGDIKVLTKRTQDGGTEVVEAKAGKGSATLSMA
;
A
#
# COMPACT_ATOMS: atom_id res chain seq x y z
N MET A 1 8.56 2.27 18.85
CA MET A 1 7.54 3.28 18.47
C MET A 1 6.24 2.53 18.27
N SER A 2 5.16 2.94 18.94
CA SER A 2 3.85 2.34 18.72
C SER A 2 3.29 2.74 17.35
N ARG A 3 2.20 2.09 16.91
CA ARG A 3 1.49 2.49 15.68
C ARG A 3 0.90 3.89 15.79
N ASP A 4 0.45 4.27 16.99
CA ASP A 4 -0.16 5.58 17.25
C ASP A 4 0.89 6.71 17.26
N ASP A 5 2.09 6.44 17.82
CA ASP A 5 3.20 7.38 17.76
C ASP A 5 3.59 7.68 16.30
N LEU A 6 3.68 6.63 15.48
CA LEU A 6 3.98 6.76 14.05
C LEU A 6 2.91 7.56 13.32
N PHE A 7 1.63 7.31 13.62
CA PHE A 7 0.52 8.07 13.06
C PHE A 7 0.62 9.55 13.41
N ASN A 8 0.82 9.90 14.69
CA ASN A 8 0.86 11.29 15.12
C ASN A 8 2.00 12.08 14.46
N ILE A 9 3.19 11.49 14.38
CA ILE A 9 4.35 12.10 13.71
C ILE A 9 4.05 12.31 12.21
N ASN A 10 3.62 11.25 11.52
CA ASN A 10 3.44 11.30 10.08
C ASN A 10 2.23 12.14 9.67
N ALA A 11 1.18 12.22 10.50
CA ALA A 11 0.04 13.09 10.27
C ALA A 11 0.47 14.58 10.23
N GLY A 12 1.35 15.00 11.15
CA GLY A 12 1.91 16.35 11.15
C GLY A 12 2.74 16.65 9.90
N ILE A 13 3.62 15.71 9.52
CA ILE A 13 4.46 15.83 8.32
C ILE A 13 3.60 15.92 7.07
N VAL A 14 2.63 15.02 6.90
CA VAL A 14 1.72 14.98 5.74
C VAL A 14 0.91 16.26 5.65
N LYS A 15 0.35 16.74 6.77
CA LYS A 15 -0.39 18.02 6.80
C LYS A 15 0.48 19.18 6.31
N GLY A 16 1.71 19.29 6.81
CA GLY A 16 2.65 20.34 6.40
C GLY A 16 2.97 20.29 4.90
N LEU A 17 3.35 19.11 4.40
CA LEU A 17 3.68 18.92 2.98
C LEU A 17 2.48 19.13 2.06
N CYS A 18 1.30 18.59 2.40
CA CYS A 18 0.08 18.82 1.63
C CYS A 18 -0.34 20.30 1.63
N SER A 19 -0.11 21.04 2.73
CA SER A 19 -0.37 22.49 2.75
C SER A 19 0.54 23.24 1.76
N ALA A 20 1.80 22.80 1.61
CA ALA A 20 2.71 23.34 0.61
C ALA A 20 2.29 22.95 -0.81
N ILE A 21 1.88 21.69 -1.05
CA ILE A 21 1.38 21.23 -2.35
C ILE A 21 0.16 22.06 -2.79
N ALA A 22 -0.82 22.24 -1.90
CA ALA A 22 -2.01 23.05 -2.17
C ALA A 22 -1.68 24.49 -2.54
N LYS A 23 -0.60 25.05 -1.98
CA LYS A 23 -0.17 26.42 -2.24
C LYS A 23 0.63 26.56 -3.54
N TYR A 24 1.55 25.65 -3.81
CA TYR A 24 2.56 25.84 -4.85
C TYR A 24 2.35 25.00 -6.10
N CYS A 25 1.65 23.87 -6.02
CA CYS A 25 1.37 22.99 -7.15
C CYS A 25 0.00 22.28 -7.02
N PRO A 26 -1.12 23.03 -6.87
CA PRO A 26 -2.44 22.46 -6.55
C PRO A 26 -2.98 21.50 -7.62
N THR A 27 -2.44 21.53 -8.84
CA THR A 27 -2.88 20.68 -9.95
C THR A 27 -2.02 19.43 -10.14
N ALA A 28 -1.00 19.21 -9.30
CA ALA A 28 -0.10 18.06 -9.38
C ALA A 28 -0.81 16.75 -9.00
N LEU A 29 -0.29 15.63 -9.52
CA LEU A 29 -0.68 14.29 -9.07
C LEU A 29 0.08 13.96 -7.79
N VAL A 30 -0.63 13.64 -6.72
CA VAL A 30 -0.08 13.38 -5.39
C VAL A 30 -0.13 11.89 -5.10
N ASN A 31 1.04 11.25 -5.04
CA ASN A 31 1.20 9.84 -4.71
C ASN A 31 1.65 9.70 -3.24
N MET A 32 0.70 9.39 -2.37
CA MET A 32 0.90 9.26 -0.92
C MET A 32 1.47 7.89 -0.55
N ILE A 33 2.74 7.87 -0.13
CA ILE A 33 3.43 6.67 0.40
C ILE A 33 3.52 6.70 1.94
N SER A 34 3.46 7.90 2.55
CA SER A 34 3.64 8.08 3.98
C SER A 34 2.64 7.24 4.78
N ASN A 35 3.17 6.35 5.63
CA ASN A 35 2.35 5.48 6.45
C ASN A 35 1.74 6.21 7.65
N PRO A 36 0.55 5.78 8.13
CA PRO A 36 -0.31 4.77 7.54
C PRO A 36 -1.14 5.32 6.38
N VAL A 37 -1.01 4.75 5.17
CA VAL A 37 -1.68 5.24 3.94
C VAL A 37 -3.21 5.35 4.12
N ASN A 38 -3.81 4.40 4.85
CA ASN A 38 -5.25 4.38 5.15
C ASN A 38 -5.73 5.65 5.88
N SER A 39 -4.84 6.39 6.55
CA SER A 39 -5.18 7.61 7.28
C SER A 39 -4.55 8.86 6.65
N THR A 40 -3.36 8.76 6.06
CA THR A 40 -2.67 9.91 5.46
C THR A 40 -3.32 10.40 4.18
N VAL A 41 -3.96 9.51 3.39
CA VAL A 41 -4.77 9.90 2.23
C VAL A 41 -5.98 10.75 2.65
N PRO A 42 -6.83 10.32 3.61
CA PRO A 42 -7.88 11.18 4.16
C PRO A 42 -7.37 12.52 4.71
N ILE A 43 -6.24 12.53 5.42
CA ILE A 43 -5.64 13.78 5.93
C ILE A 43 -5.29 14.72 4.77
N ALA A 44 -4.63 14.22 3.72
CA ALA A 44 -4.30 15.02 2.55
C ALA A 44 -5.55 15.58 1.87
N ALA A 45 -6.59 14.75 1.70
CA ALA A 45 -7.86 15.17 1.14
C ALA A 45 -8.48 16.34 1.93
N GLU A 46 -8.53 16.25 3.26
CA GLU A 46 -9.08 17.32 4.10
C GLU A 46 -8.25 18.61 4.07
N VAL A 47 -6.91 18.49 3.98
CA VAL A 47 -6.03 19.65 3.79
C VAL A 47 -6.33 20.35 2.45
N PHE A 48 -6.46 19.59 1.37
CA PHE A 48 -6.78 20.13 0.05
C PHE A 48 -8.19 20.73 -0.01
N LYS A 49 -9.19 20.10 0.64
CA LYS A 49 -10.57 20.63 0.72
C LYS A 49 -10.58 21.97 1.45
N LYS A 50 -9.89 22.06 2.59
CA LYS A 50 -9.77 23.31 3.35
C LYS A 50 -9.08 24.42 2.55
N ALA A 51 -8.15 24.06 1.66
CA ALA A 51 -7.48 24.99 0.76
C ALA A 51 -8.25 25.28 -0.53
N GLY A 52 -9.40 24.64 -0.79
CA GLY A 52 -10.18 24.81 -2.02
C GLY A 52 -9.53 24.23 -3.27
N THR A 53 -8.61 23.27 -3.12
CA THR A 53 -7.78 22.71 -4.21
C THR A 53 -7.93 21.20 -4.38
N TYR A 54 -8.89 20.58 -3.68
CA TYR A 54 -9.12 19.14 -3.75
C TYR A 54 -9.69 18.72 -5.11
N ASP A 55 -9.02 17.75 -5.74
CA ASP A 55 -9.46 17.02 -6.92
C ASP A 55 -9.28 15.52 -6.64
N GLU A 56 -10.39 14.78 -6.53
CA GLU A 56 -10.37 13.36 -6.20
C GLU A 56 -9.65 12.50 -7.26
N LYS A 57 -9.46 13.02 -8.47
CA LYS A 57 -8.74 12.33 -9.55
C LYS A 57 -7.23 12.52 -9.48
N LYS A 58 -6.71 13.25 -8.48
CA LYS A 58 -5.29 13.62 -8.37
C LYS A 58 -4.62 13.20 -7.07
N LEU A 59 -5.35 12.62 -6.12
CA LEU A 59 -4.80 12.12 -4.87
C LEU A 59 -4.86 10.59 -4.84
N PHE A 60 -3.69 9.95 -4.78
CA PHE A 60 -3.54 8.50 -4.83
C PHE A 60 -2.82 7.99 -3.59
N GLY A 61 -3.40 7.01 -2.90
CA GLY A 61 -2.69 6.19 -1.93
C GLY A 61 -1.88 5.13 -2.67
N VAL A 62 -0.56 5.09 -2.49
CA VAL A 62 0.29 4.11 -3.16
C VAL A 62 0.20 2.77 -2.44
N THR A 63 -0.56 1.84 -3.03
CA THR A 63 -0.71 0.45 -2.54
C THR A 63 -0.01 -0.57 -3.43
N THR A 64 0.76 -0.11 -4.42
CA THR A 64 1.39 -0.94 -5.46
C THR A 64 2.31 -2.02 -4.90
N LEU A 65 2.93 -1.79 -3.74
CA LEU A 65 3.76 -2.81 -3.08
C LEU A 65 2.96 -4.05 -2.70
N ASP A 66 1.67 -3.92 -2.35
CA ASP A 66 0.81 -5.07 -2.04
C ASP A 66 0.51 -5.88 -3.30
N VAL A 67 0.33 -5.20 -4.44
CA VAL A 67 0.19 -5.83 -5.76
C VAL A 67 1.48 -6.56 -6.13
N VAL A 68 2.65 -5.93 -5.96
CA VAL A 68 3.95 -6.54 -6.23
C VAL A 68 4.16 -7.80 -5.38
N ARG A 69 3.81 -7.75 -4.08
CA ARG A 69 3.86 -8.90 -3.17
C ARG A 69 2.91 -10.01 -3.59
N GLY A 70 1.62 -9.69 -3.74
CA GLY A 70 0.59 -10.65 -4.13
C GLY A 70 0.92 -11.34 -5.45
N LYS A 71 1.39 -10.57 -6.45
CA LYS A 71 1.88 -11.06 -7.73
C LYS A 71 3.08 -12.01 -7.58
N THR A 72 4.07 -11.64 -6.77
CA THR A 72 5.27 -12.45 -6.53
C THR A 72 4.93 -13.76 -5.85
N PHE A 73 4.15 -13.73 -4.77
CA PHE A 73 3.79 -14.93 -4.00
C PHE A 73 2.89 -15.87 -4.81
N TYR A 74 1.95 -15.32 -5.59
CA TYR A 74 1.13 -16.10 -6.50
C TYR A 74 1.97 -16.79 -7.58
N ALA A 75 2.88 -16.05 -8.22
CA ALA A 75 3.77 -16.57 -9.26
C ALA A 75 4.63 -17.73 -8.75
N GLU A 76 5.20 -17.58 -7.55
CA GLU A 76 6.00 -18.62 -6.88
C GLU A 76 5.16 -19.88 -6.67
N LYS A 77 3.97 -19.74 -6.07
CA LYS A 77 3.09 -20.88 -5.76
C LYS A 77 2.58 -21.58 -7.02
N ALA A 78 2.22 -20.81 -8.03
CA ALA A 78 1.69 -21.31 -9.29
C ALA A 78 2.76 -21.73 -10.29
N LYS A 79 4.06 -21.55 -9.96
CA LYS A 79 5.23 -21.85 -10.81
C LYS A 79 5.17 -21.14 -12.18
N ILE A 80 4.70 -19.90 -12.20
CA ILE A 80 4.63 -19.06 -13.39
C ILE A 80 5.65 -17.93 -13.26
N LYS A 81 6.22 -17.47 -14.39
CA LYS A 81 7.09 -16.31 -14.37
C LYS A 81 6.31 -15.08 -13.89
N VAL A 82 6.82 -14.43 -12.84
CA VAL A 82 6.18 -13.26 -12.23
C VAL A 82 5.82 -12.18 -13.26
N ALA A 83 6.66 -11.94 -14.27
CA ALA A 83 6.40 -10.95 -15.31
C ALA A 83 4.99 -11.07 -15.96
N TYR A 84 4.46 -12.28 -16.10
CA TYR A 84 3.15 -12.56 -16.74
C TYR A 84 1.97 -12.61 -15.77
N VAL A 85 2.21 -12.48 -14.47
CA VAL A 85 1.17 -12.54 -13.46
C VAL A 85 0.55 -11.16 -13.24
N ASN A 86 -0.77 -11.10 -13.14
CA ASN A 86 -1.52 -9.96 -12.65
C ASN A 86 -2.43 -10.42 -11.51
N VAL A 87 -2.37 -9.76 -10.36
CA VAL A 87 -3.25 -10.02 -9.20
C VAL A 87 -3.80 -8.68 -8.73
N PRO A 88 -5.11 -8.42 -8.88
CA PRO A 88 -5.73 -7.25 -8.30
C PRO A 88 -5.65 -7.31 -6.76
N VAL A 89 -5.29 -6.19 -6.13
CA VAL A 89 -5.33 -6.03 -4.68
C VAL A 89 -6.17 -4.81 -4.36
N VAL A 90 -7.15 -4.97 -3.49
CA VAL A 90 -8.12 -3.92 -3.13
C VAL A 90 -8.18 -3.74 -1.60
N GLY A 91 -8.99 -2.77 -1.16
CA GLY A 91 -9.18 -2.45 0.27
C GLY A 91 -8.25 -1.32 0.72
N GLY A 92 -7.34 -1.61 1.64
CA GLY A 92 -6.37 -0.68 2.20
C GLY A 92 -4.95 -1.25 2.25
N HIS A 93 -4.05 -0.53 2.93
CA HIS A 93 -2.61 -0.80 3.01
C HIS A 93 -2.15 -1.16 4.44
N ALA A 94 -2.98 -1.90 5.19
CA ALA A 94 -2.62 -2.32 6.56
C ALA A 94 -3.28 -3.64 6.96
N GLY A 95 -2.47 -4.68 7.17
CA GLY A 95 -2.92 -5.97 7.68
C GLY A 95 -4.13 -6.51 6.91
N ILE A 96 -5.21 -6.84 7.63
CA ILE A 96 -6.43 -7.42 7.06
C ILE A 96 -7.16 -6.53 6.03
N THR A 97 -6.83 -5.24 5.97
CA THR A 97 -7.41 -4.35 4.95
C THR A 97 -6.85 -4.62 3.56
N ILE A 98 -5.71 -5.32 3.43
CA ILE A 98 -5.10 -5.71 2.16
C ILE A 98 -5.83 -6.96 1.65
N LEU A 99 -6.54 -6.84 0.52
CA LEU A 99 -7.37 -7.90 -0.05
C LEU A 99 -6.86 -8.32 -1.45
N PRO A 100 -5.94 -9.31 -1.54
CA PRO A 100 -5.52 -9.86 -2.82
C PRO A 100 -6.61 -10.75 -3.42
N LEU A 101 -7.11 -10.36 -4.60
CA LEU A 101 -8.18 -11.06 -5.30
C LEU A 101 -7.61 -12.18 -6.17
N PHE A 102 -7.06 -13.23 -5.54
CA PHE A 102 -6.45 -14.36 -6.27
C PHE A 102 -7.43 -15.09 -7.20
N SER A 103 -8.74 -15.00 -6.97
CA SER A 103 -9.78 -15.49 -7.88
C SER A 103 -9.79 -14.77 -9.24
N GLN A 104 -9.24 -13.56 -9.30
CA GLN A 104 -9.09 -12.71 -10.49
C GLN A 104 -7.66 -12.69 -11.02
N ALA A 105 -6.78 -13.55 -10.49
CA ALA A 105 -5.40 -13.64 -10.95
C ALA A 105 -5.34 -14.12 -12.40
N THR A 106 -4.42 -13.53 -13.17
CA THR A 106 -4.16 -13.90 -14.57
C THR A 106 -2.67 -14.18 -14.76
N PRO A 107 -2.27 -15.31 -15.37
CA PRO A 107 -3.13 -16.43 -15.75
C PRO A 107 -3.69 -17.16 -14.52
N LYS A 108 -4.83 -17.84 -14.70
CA LYS A 108 -5.45 -18.61 -13.62
C LYS A 108 -4.64 -19.87 -13.31
N ALA A 109 -4.45 -20.14 -12.03
CA ALA A 109 -3.91 -21.38 -11.49
C ALA A 109 -4.94 -22.03 -10.56
N ASN A 110 -5.05 -23.36 -10.64
CA ASN A 110 -5.92 -24.15 -9.78
C ASN A 110 -5.24 -24.38 -8.42
N LEU A 111 -5.18 -23.32 -7.60
CA LEU A 111 -4.66 -23.40 -6.24
C LEU A 111 -5.73 -23.93 -5.28
N ALA A 112 -5.32 -24.76 -4.31
CA ALA A 112 -6.23 -25.22 -3.28
C ALA A 112 -6.66 -24.07 -2.36
N GLU A 113 -7.84 -24.16 -1.74
CA GLU A 113 -8.34 -23.11 -0.84
C GLU A 113 -7.38 -22.83 0.34
N GLY A 114 -6.73 -23.88 0.85
CA GLY A 114 -5.69 -23.73 1.89
C GLY A 114 -4.51 -22.87 1.42
N ASP A 115 -4.09 -23.02 0.16
CA ASP A 115 -3.01 -22.21 -0.41
C ASP A 115 -3.44 -20.75 -0.56
N ILE A 116 -4.68 -20.50 -0.97
CA ILE A 116 -5.24 -19.14 -1.07
C ILE A 116 -5.25 -18.46 0.29
N LYS A 117 -5.66 -19.15 1.37
CA LYS A 117 -5.64 -18.60 2.73
C LYS A 117 -4.23 -18.22 3.18
N VAL A 118 -3.25 -19.11 2.95
CA VAL A 118 -1.84 -18.87 3.30
C VAL A 118 -1.27 -17.69 2.50
N LEU A 119 -1.52 -17.64 1.18
CA LEU A 119 -1.08 -16.54 0.32
C LEU A 119 -1.69 -15.20 0.72
N THR A 120 -2.97 -15.17 1.07
CA THR A 120 -3.64 -13.96 1.55
C THR A 120 -2.98 -13.46 2.83
N LYS A 121 -2.78 -14.35 3.81
CA LYS A 121 -2.14 -13.99 5.08
C LYS A 121 -0.72 -13.47 4.89
N ARG A 122 0.10 -14.16 4.07
CA ARG A 122 1.46 -13.71 3.73
C ARG A 122 1.47 -12.35 3.04
N THR A 123 0.50 -12.08 2.16
CA THR A 123 0.38 -10.76 1.50
C THR A 123 0.07 -9.66 2.51
N GLN A 124 -0.85 -9.92 3.44
CA GLN A 124 -1.24 -8.98 4.51
C GLN A 124 -0.09 -8.71 5.49
N ASP A 125 0.74 -9.71 5.76
CA ASP A 125 1.85 -9.64 6.72
C ASP A 125 3.20 -9.31 6.05
N GLY A 126 3.26 -9.13 4.73
CA GLY A 126 4.52 -8.95 4.00
C GLY A 126 5.34 -7.71 4.41
N GLY A 127 4.70 -6.72 5.04
CA GLY A 127 5.39 -5.60 5.70
C GLY A 127 6.13 -6.04 6.95
N THR A 128 5.46 -6.84 7.79
CA THR A 128 6.00 -7.40 9.03
C THR A 128 7.14 -8.38 8.75
N GLU A 129 6.99 -9.25 7.74
CA GLU A 129 8.04 -10.22 7.33
C GLU A 129 9.38 -9.51 7.05
N VAL A 130 9.35 -8.33 6.42
CA VAL A 130 10.56 -7.54 6.14
C VAL A 130 11.13 -6.87 7.39
N VAL A 131 10.28 -6.37 8.30
CA VAL A 131 10.72 -5.77 9.56
C VAL A 131 11.41 -6.81 10.43
N GLU A 132 10.85 -8.01 10.51
CA GLU A 132 11.42 -9.15 11.23
C GLU A 132 12.76 -9.58 10.61
N ALA A 133 12.82 -9.72 9.27
CA ALA A 133 14.05 -10.05 8.56
C ALA A 133 15.16 -9.00 8.76
N LYS A 134 14.79 -7.73 8.98
CA LYS A 134 15.72 -6.64 9.31
C LYS A 134 15.97 -6.48 10.82
N ALA A 135 15.54 -7.42 11.65
CA ALA A 135 15.66 -7.37 13.11
C ALA A 135 15.14 -6.05 13.72
N GLY A 136 14.03 -5.53 13.19
CA GLY A 136 13.41 -4.29 13.64
C GLY A 136 14.10 -3.00 13.18
N LYS A 137 15.19 -3.08 12.40
CA LYS A 137 15.98 -1.91 11.94
C LYS A 137 15.36 -1.20 10.73
N GLY A 138 14.04 -1.14 10.66
CA GLY A 138 13.26 -0.52 9.59
C GLY A 138 12.46 -1.49 8.74
N SER A 139 11.70 -0.95 7.80
CA SER A 139 10.78 -1.68 6.92
C SER A 139 11.33 -1.83 5.50
N ALA A 140 10.47 -2.25 4.56
CA ALA A 140 10.79 -2.34 3.14
C ALA A 140 11.18 -0.96 2.58
N THR A 141 12.35 -0.91 1.95
CA THR A 141 12.89 0.31 1.30
C THR A 141 13.07 0.07 -0.18
N LEU A 142 13.92 -0.88 -0.57
CA LEU A 142 14.23 -1.16 -1.99
C LEU A 142 13.04 -1.65 -2.79
N SER A 143 12.18 -2.50 -2.22
CA SER A 143 10.98 -2.96 -2.92
C SER A 143 9.86 -1.92 -2.95
N MET A 144 9.95 -0.87 -2.13
CA MET A 144 8.98 0.23 -2.09
C MET A 144 9.35 1.36 -3.07
N ALA A 145 10.65 1.57 -3.33
CA ALA A 145 11.17 2.58 -4.25
C ALA A 145 10.91 2.22 -5.71
#